data_AF-A0ABD1E9Y3-F1
#
_entry.id   AF-A0ABD1E9Y3-F1
#
_cell.length_a   1.000
_cell.length_b   1.000
_cell.length_c   1.000
_cell.angle_alpha   90.00
_cell.angle_beta   90.00
_cell.angle_gamma   90.00
#
_symmetry.space_group_name_H-M   'P 1'
#
loop_
_entity.id
_entity.type
_entity.pdbx_description
1 polymer ?
#
loop_
_entity_poly.entity_id
_entity_poly.type
_entity_poly.pdbx_seq_one_letter_code
_entity_poly.pdbx_strand_id
1 'polypeptide(L)'
;MFAVMQKSSETMEMVLQVSDVKNAVKSYQMSKKYVKRLVKITLLNILKRRVDIPETEFEKRDLEGVEYFVFKRKSQNRFIKIYHSAGTGIIDAIEKDYLKEMKLYFIQKTTRKILETYQMKIRYNKDESKASKTAASAQKDTAEFIQTINMLPGTQLVGDDIEFFIELVYNDGTPGQYEPPNFQTSMESICPQLTFNDSVKLGSISTGFHKITAFGKGDNFVITRFSTPIEVDEYGDEGENMENKLAELGKEEKSRSPYGNFIEGVERKCSNNKLALKENNFSSEEFKTINSSISNEYVSGMDWPEDKVNCVCGWNLPKTYNNCKCSKCGNRVHIICHGYLSPLFVKPEYFQCENCKPTQKNSVLAAKIRVTIHDCWENNRIPEYVNRTAIEKKLIFDKLKTFKILDNKGNIVPKRVNVAMRILFNYQDSEMLN
;
A
#
# COMPACT_ATOMS: atom_id res chain seq x y z
N MET A 1 -6.69 -42.47 -18.47
CA MET A 1 -7.83 -41.63 -18.93
C MET A 1 -7.22 -40.46 -19.67
N PHE A 2 -7.30 -40.46 -21.00
CA PHE A 2 -6.70 -39.41 -21.83
C PHE A 2 -7.77 -38.36 -22.15
N ALA A 3 -7.47 -37.09 -21.83
CA ALA A 3 -8.28 -35.94 -22.22
C ALA A 3 -7.56 -35.21 -23.36
N VAL A 4 -8.23 -35.10 -24.50
CA VAL A 4 -7.79 -34.35 -25.67
C VAL A 4 -7.95 -32.86 -25.39
N MET A 5 -6.87 -32.09 -25.56
CA MET A 5 -6.86 -30.65 -25.40
C MET A 5 -7.64 -29.99 -26.54
N GLN A 6 -8.87 -29.55 -26.29
CA GLN A 6 -9.58 -28.63 -27.18
C GLN A 6 -8.88 -27.27 -27.12
N LYS A 7 -7.98 -27.05 -28.07
CA LYS A 7 -7.31 -25.76 -28.28
C LYS A 7 -8.26 -24.84 -29.05
N SER A 8 -9.24 -24.24 -28.37
CA SER A 8 -9.88 -23.01 -28.85
C SER A 8 -9.44 -21.85 -27.96
N SER A 9 -8.21 -21.40 -28.16
CA SER A 9 -7.84 -20.04 -27.76
C SER A 9 -8.59 -19.10 -28.70
N GLU A 10 -9.88 -18.86 -28.45
CA GLU A 10 -10.57 -17.71 -29.00
C GLU A 10 -9.74 -16.48 -28.63
N THR A 11 -9.08 -15.91 -29.62
CA THR A 11 -8.37 -14.64 -29.47
C THR A 11 -9.42 -13.59 -29.12
N MET A 12 -9.59 -13.34 -27.81
CA MET A 12 -10.55 -12.37 -27.33
C MET A 12 -10.30 -11.03 -28.02
N GLU A 13 -11.28 -10.59 -28.79
CA GLU A 13 -11.23 -9.31 -29.48
C GLU A 13 -11.07 -8.18 -28.44
N MET A 14 -10.03 -7.38 -28.64
CA MET A 14 -9.58 -6.31 -27.75
C MET A 14 -10.40 -5.02 -27.86
N VAL A 15 -11.44 -5.03 -28.70
CA VAL A 15 -12.34 -3.90 -28.91
C VAL A 15 -13.48 -3.99 -27.90
N LEU A 16 -13.74 -2.89 -27.20
CA LEU A 16 -14.88 -2.73 -26.31
C LEU A 16 -15.94 -1.94 -27.06
N GLN A 17 -17.08 -2.56 -27.32
CA GLN A 17 -18.19 -1.93 -28.00
C GLN A 17 -19.25 -1.48 -27.00
N VAL A 18 -20.08 -0.52 -27.39
CA VAL A 18 -21.26 -0.08 -26.61
C VAL A 18 -22.18 -1.27 -26.28
N SER A 19 -22.32 -2.21 -27.23
CA SER A 19 -23.09 -3.44 -27.05
C SER A 19 -22.56 -4.31 -25.92
N ASP A 20 -21.24 -4.36 -25.72
CA ASP A 20 -20.62 -5.12 -24.63
C ASP A 20 -21.00 -4.55 -23.27
N VAL A 21 -20.99 -3.22 -23.13
CA VAL A 21 -21.38 -2.55 -21.89
C VAL A 21 -22.86 -2.75 -21.61
N LYS A 22 -23.72 -2.60 -22.63
CA LYS A 22 -25.17 -2.85 -22.52
C LYS A 22 -25.49 -4.30 -22.15
N ASN A 23 -24.71 -5.26 -22.64
CA ASN A 23 -24.90 -6.67 -22.33
C ASN A 23 -24.31 -7.05 -20.96
N ALA A 24 -23.32 -6.30 -20.46
CA ALA A 24 -22.66 -6.57 -19.19
C ALA A 24 -23.61 -6.57 -17.98
N VAL A 25 -24.73 -5.84 -18.05
CA VAL A 25 -25.74 -5.78 -16.99
C VAL A 25 -26.84 -6.84 -17.12
N LYS A 26 -26.79 -7.69 -18.15
CA LYS A 26 -27.86 -8.67 -18.43
C LYS A 26 -27.62 -10.03 -17.79
N SER A 27 -26.36 -10.45 -17.67
CA SER A 27 -26.02 -11.73 -17.04
C SER A 27 -24.59 -11.73 -16.53
N TYR A 28 -24.31 -12.64 -15.59
CA TYR A 28 -22.98 -12.84 -15.04
C TYR A 28 -21.93 -13.12 -16.13
N GLN A 29 -22.25 -13.94 -17.13
CA GLN A 29 -21.31 -14.31 -18.19
C GLN A 29 -21.00 -13.15 -19.14
N MET A 30 -22.01 -12.38 -19.52
CA MET A 30 -21.81 -11.17 -20.34
C MET A 30 -20.99 -10.13 -19.56
N SER A 31 -21.29 -9.97 -18.26
CA SER A 31 -20.50 -9.11 -17.38
C SER A 31 -19.04 -9.57 -17.29
N LYS A 32 -18.79 -10.87 -17.17
CA LYS A 32 -17.43 -11.43 -17.10
C LYS A 32 -16.66 -11.16 -18.40
N LYS A 33 -17.29 -11.36 -19.57
CA LYS A 33 -16.69 -11.03 -20.87
C LYS A 33 -16.33 -9.53 -20.95
N TYR A 34 -17.21 -8.66 -20.48
CA TYR A 34 -16.95 -7.22 -20.39
C TYR A 34 -15.77 -6.90 -19.46
N VAL A 35 -15.74 -7.44 -18.23
CA VAL A 35 -14.66 -7.22 -17.26
C VAL A 35 -13.31 -7.64 -17.82
N LYS A 36 -13.24 -8.81 -18.47
CA LYS A 36 -12.01 -9.31 -19.12
C LYS A 36 -11.46 -8.32 -20.16
N ARG A 37 -12.32 -7.74 -21.00
CA ARG A 37 -11.95 -6.71 -22.00
C ARG A 37 -11.50 -5.44 -21.32
N LEU A 38 -12.29 -4.94 -20.37
CA LEU A 38 -12.01 -3.69 -19.68
C LEU A 38 -10.68 -3.73 -18.94
N VAL A 39 -10.36 -4.82 -18.24
CA VAL A 39 -9.06 -4.99 -17.54
C VAL A 39 -7.90 -4.89 -18.52
N LYS A 40 -8.00 -5.57 -19.67
CA LYS A 40 -6.96 -5.55 -20.71
C LYS A 40 -6.81 -4.17 -21.35
N ILE A 41 -7.92 -3.46 -21.62
CA ILE A 41 -7.91 -2.09 -22.15
C ILE A 41 -7.31 -1.14 -21.11
N THR A 42 -7.68 -1.27 -19.85
CA THR A 42 -7.16 -0.43 -18.77
C THR A 42 -5.65 -0.56 -18.64
N LEU A 43 -5.15 -1.80 -18.56
CA LEU A 43 -3.71 -2.07 -18.48
C LEU A 43 -2.96 -1.46 -19.68
N LEU A 44 -3.51 -1.63 -20.88
CA LEU A 44 -2.93 -1.10 -22.10
C LEU A 44 -2.88 0.43 -22.11
N ASN A 45 -3.98 1.09 -21.75
CA ASN A 45 -4.05 2.54 -21.78
C ASN A 45 -3.16 3.17 -20.68
N ILE A 46 -3.03 2.53 -19.51
CA ILE A 46 -2.01 2.93 -18.52
C ILE A 46 -0.59 2.81 -19.11
N LEU A 47 -0.26 1.68 -19.76
CA LEU A 47 1.05 1.49 -20.39
C LEU A 47 1.31 2.54 -21.47
N LYS A 48 0.33 2.84 -22.34
CA LYS A 48 0.43 3.88 -23.37
C LYS A 48 0.75 5.26 -22.79
N ARG A 49 0.17 5.58 -21.64
CA ARG A 49 0.35 6.88 -20.96
C ARG A 49 1.67 6.97 -20.19
N ARG A 50 2.25 5.84 -19.79
CA ARG A 50 3.45 5.81 -18.93
C ARG A 50 4.72 5.39 -19.61
N VAL A 51 4.64 4.62 -20.68
CA VAL A 51 5.80 4.08 -21.37
C VAL A 51 5.87 4.71 -22.75
N ASP A 52 7.07 5.08 -23.15
CA ASP A 52 7.36 5.51 -24.51
C ASP A 52 7.31 4.32 -25.48
N ILE A 53 6.10 3.97 -25.89
CA ILE A 53 5.83 2.98 -26.92
C ILE A 53 5.40 3.75 -28.17
N PRO A 54 6.02 3.49 -29.35
CA PRO A 54 5.70 4.21 -30.59
C PRO A 54 4.21 4.20 -30.91
N GLU A 55 3.65 5.35 -31.32
CA GLU A 55 2.23 5.49 -31.71
C GLU A 55 1.83 4.53 -32.84
N THR A 56 2.79 4.13 -33.68
CA THR A 56 2.60 3.17 -34.76
C THR A 56 2.16 1.79 -34.28
N GLU A 57 2.41 1.44 -33.00
CA GLU A 57 2.00 0.19 -32.38
C GLU A 57 0.50 0.16 -32.02
N PHE A 58 -0.13 1.33 -31.93
CA PHE A 58 -1.48 1.49 -31.42
C PHE A 58 -2.48 1.85 -32.52
N GLU A 59 -3.72 1.43 -32.29
CA GLU A 59 -4.90 1.84 -33.02
C GLU A 59 -5.84 2.57 -32.06
N LYS A 60 -6.36 3.71 -32.51
CA LYS A 60 -7.32 4.51 -31.76
C LYS A 60 -8.71 3.92 -31.95
N ARG A 61 -9.47 3.83 -30.86
CA ARG A 61 -10.86 3.42 -30.80
C ARG A 61 -11.64 4.45 -30.01
N ASP A 62 -12.96 4.41 -30.17
CA ASP A 62 -13.88 5.31 -29.50
C ASP A 62 -14.95 4.49 -28.76
N LEU A 63 -15.29 4.93 -27.55
CA LEU A 63 -16.45 4.48 -26.82
C LEU A 63 -17.21 5.71 -26.31
N GLU A 64 -18.30 6.05 -27.00
CA GLU A 64 -19.17 7.18 -26.62
C GLU A 64 -18.45 8.52 -26.60
N GLY A 65 -17.58 8.78 -27.60
CA GLY A 65 -16.80 10.01 -27.68
C GLY A 65 -15.55 10.01 -26.80
N VAL A 66 -15.30 8.93 -26.05
CA VAL A 66 -14.08 8.74 -25.26
C VAL A 66 -13.13 7.82 -26.00
N GLU A 67 -11.97 8.36 -26.33
CA GLU A 67 -10.95 7.64 -27.08
C GLU A 67 -10.20 6.64 -26.19
N TYR A 68 -9.83 5.49 -26.73
CA TYR A 68 -8.92 4.55 -26.08
C TYR A 68 -8.07 3.82 -27.10
N PHE A 69 -6.97 3.23 -26.65
CA PHE A 69 -5.99 2.59 -27.51
C PHE A 69 -6.08 1.06 -27.43
N VAL A 70 -5.91 0.41 -28.58
CA VAL A 70 -5.72 -1.04 -28.75
C VAL A 70 -4.45 -1.29 -29.57
N PHE A 71 -3.92 -2.52 -29.61
CA PHE A 71 -2.77 -2.82 -30.48
C PHE A 71 -3.20 -3.13 -31.91
N LYS A 72 -2.44 -2.63 -32.89
CA LYS A 72 -2.70 -2.89 -34.31
C LYS A 72 -2.47 -4.34 -34.72
N ARG A 73 -1.44 -5.01 -34.17
CA ARG A 73 -0.96 -6.36 -34.57
C ARG A 73 0.07 -6.90 -33.55
N LYS A 74 0.62 -8.09 -33.84
CA LYS A 74 1.75 -8.67 -33.08
C LYS A 74 2.96 -7.73 -33.09
N SER A 75 3.15 -7.00 -31.99
CA SER A 75 4.29 -6.12 -31.80
C SER A 75 5.54 -6.87 -31.36
N GLN A 76 6.72 -6.35 -31.72
CA GLN A 76 8.00 -6.81 -31.18
C GLN A 76 8.44 -6.05 -29.93
N ASN A 77 7.76 -4.96 -29.57
CA ASN A 77 8.07 -4.16 -28.39
C ASN A 77 8.01 -5.01 -27.10
N ARG A 78 9.03 -4.87 -26.25
CA ARG A 78 9.18 -5.68 -25.02
C ARG A 78 7.99 -5.53 -24.07
N PHE A 79 7.47 -4.31 -23.91
CA PHE A 79 6.37 -4.03 -23.00
C PHE A 79 5.07 -4.65 -23.51
N ILE A 80 4.88 -4.66 -24.84
CA ILE A 80 3.73 -5.28 -25.49
C ILE A 80 3.78 -6.81 -25.33
N LYS A 81 4.97 -7.42 -25.44
CA LYS A 81 5.15 -8.86 -25.18
C LYS A 81 4.79 -9.22 -23.74
N ILE A 82 5.29 -8.47 -22.76
CA ILE A 82 4.97 -8.70 -21.34
C ILE A 82 3.47 -8.53 -21.11
N TYR A 83 2.86 -7.49 -21.68
CA TYR A 83 1.41 -7.27 -21.62
C TYR A 83 0.61 -8.49 -22.13
N HIS A 84 0.99 -9.06 -23.28
CA HIS A 84 0.29 -10.22 -23.82
C HIS A 84 0.44 -11.47 -22.96
N SER A 85 1.66 -11.72 -22.47
CA SER A 85 1.93 -12.85 -21.57
C SER A 85 1.12 -12.72 -20.27
N ALA A 86 1.20 -11.58 -19.59
CA ALA A 86 0.46 -11.32 -18.37
C ALA A 86 -1.05 -11.31 -18.59
N GLY A 87 -1.51 -10.76 -19.72
CA GLY A 87 -2.92 -10.72 -20.10
C GLY A 87 -3.56 -12.12 -20.09
N THR A 88 -2.86 -13.14 -20.60
CA THR A 88 -3.38 -14.51 -20.61
C THR A 88 -3.66 -15.03 -19.20
N GLY A 89 -2.73 -14.84 -18.26
CA GLY A 89 -2.91 -15.27 -16.87
C GLY A 89 -3.99 -14.48 -16.13
N ILE A 90 -4.08 -13.17 -16.35
CA ILE A 90 -5.13 -12.32 -15.78
C ILE A 90 -6.52 -12.79 -16.25
N ILE A 91 -6.68 -13.06 -17.55
CA ILE A 91 -7.94 -13.53 -18.13
C ILE A 91 -8.33 -14.89 -17.57
N ASP A 92 -7.38 -15.82 -17.45
CA ASP A 92 -7.63 -17.14 -16.83
C ASP A 92 -8.12 -17.00 -15.37
N ALA A 93 -7.49 -16.12 -14.59
CA ALA A 93 -7.86 -15.89 -13.20
C ALA A 93 -9.25 -15.23 -13.05
N ILE A 94 -9.63 -14.34 -13.97
CA ILE A 94 -10.98 -13.77 -14.02
C ILE A 94 -12.01 -14.83 -14.46
N GLU A 95 -11.65 -15.67 -15.44
CA GLU A 95 -12.54 -16.72 -15.94
C GLU A 95 -12.97 -17.69 -14.83
N LYS A 96 -12.03 -18.03 -13.95
CA LYS A 96 -12.22 -18.90 -12.79
C LYS A 96 -12.78 -18.20 -11.55
N ASP A 97 -13.06 -16.90 -11.62
CA ASP A 97 -13.46 -16.06 -10.49
C ASP A 97 -12.43 -16.00 -9.34
N TYR A 98 -11.15 -16.25 -9.66
CA TYR A 98 -10.06 -16.32 -8.68
C TYR A 98 -9.41 -14.96 -8.43
N LEU A 99 -9.37 -14.07 -9.42
CA LEU A 99 -8.67 -12.79 -9.29
C LEU A 99 -9.43 -11.81 -8.37
N LYS A 100 -8.91 -11.55 -7.17
CA LYS A 100 -9.41 -10.54 -6.23
C LYS A 100 -8.91 -9.15 -6.57
N GLU A 101 -7.63 -9.07 -6.90
CA GLU A 101 -6.94 -7.81 -7.14
C GLU A 101 -5.73 -8.01 -8.04
N MET A 102 -5.50 -7.05 -8.93
CA MET A 102 -4.30 -6.94 -9.76
C MET A 102 -3.56 -5.66 -9.40
N LYS A 103 -2.24 -5.73 -9.31
CA LYS A 103 -1.36 -4.57 -9.12
C LYS A 103 -0.34 -4.53 -10.25
N LEU A 104 -0.23 -3.39 -10.91
CA LEU A 104 0.83 -3.05 -11.85
C LEU A 104 1.84 -2.15 -11.13
N TYR A 105 3.12 -2.49 -11.21
CA TYR A 105 4.22 -1.70 -10.66
C TYR A 105 5.11 -1.21 -11.79
N PHE A 106 5.45 0.08 -11.79
CA PHE A 106 6.54 0.62 -12.58
C PHE A 106 7.77 0.76 -11.69
N ILE A 107 8.86 0.12 -12.09
CA ILE A 107 10.10 0.04 -11.32
C ILE A 107 11.23 0.60 -12.15
N GLN A 108 12.06 1.41 -11.50
CA GLN A 108 13.33 1.84 -12.06
C GLN A 108 14.35 0.71 -11.96
N LYS A 109 14.91 0.27 -13.09
CA LYS A 109 15.81 -0.90 -13.15
C LYS A 109 17.07 -0.69 -12.32
N THR A 110 17.65 0.49 -12.41
CA THR A 110 18.93 0.82 -11.76
C THR A 110 18.81 0.83 -10.24
N THR A 111 17.79 1.49 -9.70
CA THR A 111 17.63 1.69 -8.24
C THR A 111 16.71 0.66 -7.59
N ARG A 112 15.97 -0.11 -8.40
CA ARG A 112 14.85 -0.96 -7.96
C ARG A 112 13.75 -0.18 -7.23
N LYS A 113 13.74 1.16 -7.35
CA LYS A 113 12.71 2.03 -6.76
C LYS A 113 11.40 1.84 -7.53
N ILE A 114 10.32 1.69 -6.80
CA ILE A 114 8.98 1.68 -7.37
C ILE A 114 8.56 3.13 -7.58
N LEU A 115 8.25 3.50 -8.82
CA LEU A 115 7.92 4.87 -9.19
C LEU A 115 6.42 5.13 -9.12
N GLU A 116 5.64 4.15 -9.60
CA GLU A 116 4.20 4.21 -9.66
C GLU A 116 3.60 2.82 -9.52
N THR A 117 2.35 2.79 -9.06
CA THR A 117 1.51 1.61 -9.01
C THR A 117 0.09 1.90 -9.42
N TYR A 118 -0.53 0.89 -10.02
CA TYR A 118 -1.94 0.89 -10.37
C TYR A 118 -2.57 -0.37 -9.81
N GLN A 119 -3.58 -0.20 -8.98
CA GLN A 119 -4.28 -1.29 -8.31
C GLN A 119 -5.70 -1.37 -8.85
N MET A 120 -6.14 -2.58 -9.18
CA MET A 120 -7.48 -2.86 -9.66
C MET A 120 -8.07 -4.01 -8.85
N LYS A 121 -9.13 -3.72 -8.10
CA LYS A 121 -9.87 -4.70 -7.30
C LYS A 121 -11.11 -5.16 -8.06
N ILE A 122 -11.35 -6.45 -8.08
CA ILE A 122 -12.52 -7.07 -8.72
C ILE A 122 -13.34 -7.77 -7.63
N ARG A 123 -14.63 -7.46 -7.56
CA ARG A 123 -15.60 -8.19 -6.75
C ARG A 123 -16.58 -8.90 -7.67
N TYR A 124 -16.89 -10.15 -7.34
CA TYR A 124 -17.82 -11.00 -8.07
C TYR A 124 -19.12 -11.11 -7.27
N ASN A 125 -20.24 -10.95 -7.96
CA ASN A 125 -21.58 -11.15 -7.43
C ASN A 125 -22.34 -12.09 -8.36
N LYS A 126 -22.52 -13.33 -7.90
CA LYS A 126 -23.27 -14.37 -8.63
C LYS A 126 -24.77 -14.35 -8.31
N ASP A 127 -25.19 -13.53 -7.35
CA ASP A 127 -26.58 -13.41 -6.95
C ASP A 127 -27.34 -12.50 -7.92
N GLU A 128 -28.02 -13.13 -8.88
CA GLU A 128 -28.79 -12.43 -9.92
C GLU A 128 -29.90 -11.55 -9.32
N SER A 129 -30.45 -11.92 -8.15
CA SER A 129 -31.50 -11.16 -7.48
C SER A 129 -31.05 -9.79 -6.99
N LYS A 130 -29.73 -9.56 -6.87
CA LYS A 130 -29.12 -8.31 -6.42
C LYS A 130 -28.52 -7.47 -7.54
N ALA A 131 -28.60 -7.91 -8.79
CA ALA A 131 -28.04 -7.19 -9.93
C ALA A 131 -28.96 -6.05 -10.40
N SER A 132 -28.99 -4.93 -9.66
CA SER A 132 -29.87 -3.78 -9.95
C SER A 132 -29.17 -2.62 -10.67
N LYS A 133 -28.34 -2.90 -11.69
CA LYS A 133 -27.64 -1.86 -12.45
C LYS A 133 -28.20 -1.71 -13.86
N THR A 134 -28.39 -0.45 -14.27
CA THR A 134 -28.88 -0.11 -15.61
C THR A 134 -27.72 -0.05 -16.60
N ALA A 135 -27.98 -0.37 -17.87
CA ALA A 135 -27.00 -0.27 -18.94
C ALA A 135 -26.46 1.17 -19.08
N ALA A 136 -27.33 2.18 -18.95
CA ALA A 136 -26.95 3.59 -19.02
C ALA A 136 -25.96 4.00 -17.91
N SER A 137 -26.16 3.51 -16.67
CA SER A 137 -25.19 3.75 -15.58
C SER A 137 -23.86 3.09 -15.88
N ALA A 138 -23.85 1.83 -16.34
CA ALA A 138 -22.62 1.13 -16.66
C ALA A 138 -21.86 1.78 -17.83
N GLN A 139 -22.57 2.28 -18.84
CA GLN A 139 -22.02 3.03 -19.96
C GLN A 139 -21.32 4.31 -19.49
N LYS A 140 -22.03 5.16 -18.76
CA LYS A 140 -21.49 6.40 -18.18
C LYS A 140 -20.25 6.11 -17.32
N ASP A 141 -20.36 5.16 -16.38
CA ASP A 141 -19.24 4.79 -15.50
C ASP A 141 -18.03 4.30 -16.31
N THR A 142 -18.25 3.58 -17.42
CA THR A 142 -17.17 3.10 -18.31
C THR A 142 -16.49 4.24 -19.04
N ALA A 143 -17.27 5.16 -19.62
CA ALA A 143 -16.74 6.31 -20.34
C ALA A 143 -15.92 7.23 -19.41
N GLU A 144 -16.45 7.55 -18.23
CA GLU A 144 -15.74 8.34 -17.21
C GLU A 144 -14.45 7.67 -16.75
N PHE A 145 -14.46 6.34 -16.58
CA PHE A 145 -13.29 5.57 -16.19
C PHE A 145 -12.18 5.61 -17.24
N ILE A 146 -12.51 5.40 -18.52
CA ILE A 146 -11.54 5.50 -19.62
C ILE A 146 -11.02 6.94 -19.74
N GLN A 147 -11.91 7.93 -19.64
CA GLN A 147 -11.53 9.34 -19.70
C GLN A 147 -10.56 9.70 -18.57
N THR A 148 -10.77 9.17 -17.36
CA THR A 148 -9.85 9.38 -16.23
C THR A 148 -8.47 8.77 -16.50
N ILE A 149 -8.40 7.62 -17.19
CA ILE A 149 -7.12 7.03 -17.60
C ILE A 149 -6.40 7.92 -18.63
N ASN A 150 -7.14 8.50 -19.58
CA ASN A 150 -6.56 9.42 -20.57
C ASN A 150 -5.99 10.69 -19.92
N MET A 151 -6.63 11.17 -18.85
CA MET A 151 -6.24 12.35 -18.09
C MET A 151 -5.27 12.04 -16.94
N LEU A 152 -4.64 10.86 -16.92
CA LEU A 152 -3.68 10.50 -15.89
C LEU A 152 -2.58 11.57 -15.73
N PRO A 153 -2.44 12.20 -14.54
CA PRO A 153 -1.46 13.26 -14.33
C PRO A 153 -0.04 12.70 -14.30
N GLY A 154 0.97 13.56 -14.46
CA GLY A 154 2.38 13.17 -14.49
C GLY A 154 2.93 12.94 -15.89
N THR A 155 4.25 12.80 -15.99
CA THR A 155 4.97 12.63 -17.26
C THR A 155 5.11 11.17 -17.66
N GLN A 156 5.49 10.89 -18.91
CA GLN A 156 5.94 9.55 -19.28
C GLN A 156 7.19 9.16 -18.48
N LEU A 157 7.30 7.89 -18.14
CA LEU A 157 8.47 7.30 -17.51
C LEU A 157 9.47 6.94 -18.62
N VAL A 158 10.75 7.28 -18.40
CA VAL A 158 11.80 7.14 -19.43
C VAL A 158 12.03 5.66 -19.76
N GLY A 159 11.64 5.25 -20.97
CA GLY A 159 11.40 3.85 -21.33
C GLY A 159 12.55 2.88 -21.08
N ASP A 160 13.82 3.30 -21.20
CA ASP A 160 14.94 2.35 -21.14
C ASP A 160 15.31 1.88 -19.72
N ASP A 161 15.22 2.76 -18.72
CA ASP A 161 15.48 2.46 -17.30
C ASP A 161 14.23 1.97 -16.56
N ILE A 162 13.14 1.69 -17.29
CA ILE A 162 11.87 1.27 -16.69
C ILE A 162 11.55 -0.18 -17.06
N GLU A 163 11.08 -0.90 -16.05
CA GLU A 163 10.43 -2.19 -16.16
C GLU A 163 9.07 -2.13 -15.46
N PHE A 164 8.15 -3.03 -15.82
CA PHE A 164 6.92 -3.17 -15.06
C PHE A 164 6.68 -4.62 -14.66
N PHE A 165 6.03 -4.80 -13.52
CA PHE A 165 5.61 -6.10 -12.99
C PHE A 165 4.13 -6.08 -12.69
N ILE A 166 3.52 -7.25 -12.81
CA ILE A 166 2.12 -7.46 -12.44
C ILE A 166 2.07 -8.51 -11.33
N GLU A 167 1.39 -8.16 -10.24
CA GLU A 167 1.08 -9.06 -9.14
C GLU A 167 -0.42 -9.33 -9.13
N LEU A 168 -0.79 -10.59 -8.96
CA LEU A 168 -2.17 -11.03 -8.82
C LEU A 168 -2.40 -11.49 -7.38
N VAL A 169 -3.48 -11.02 -6.78
CA VAL A 169 -3.97 -11.45 -5.48
C VAL A 169 -5.28 -12.20 -5.71
N TYR A 170 -5.41 -13.36 -5.10
CA TYR A 170 -6.54 -14.26 -5.33
C TYR A 170 -7.58 -14.20 -4.21
N ASN A 171 -8.79 -14.68 -4.52
CA ASN A 171 -9.88 -14.86 -3.56
C ASN A 171 -9.59 -16.04 -2.63
N ASP A 172 -10.16 -16.01 -1.42
CA ASP A 172 -9.88 -16.98 -0.35
C ASP A 172 -10.29 -18.44 -0.71
N GLY A 173 -11.14 -18.63 -1.73
CA GLY A 173 -11.54 -19.94 -2.25
C GLY A 173 -10.68 -20.47 -3.41
N THR A 174 -9.59 -19.80 -3.74
CA THR A 174 -8.69 -20.20 -4.84
C THR A 174 -7.84 -21.40 -4.41
N PRO A 175 -7.72 -22.48 -5.22
CA PRO A 175 -6.85 -23.60 -4.89
C PRO A 175 -5.41 -23.16 -4.63
N GLY A 176 -4.77 -23.67 -3.56
CA GLY A 176 -3.41 -23.24 -3.18
C GLY A 176 -2.33 -23.54 -4.23
N GLN A 177 -2.58 -24.50 -5.11
CA GLN A 177 -1.74 -24.87 -6.25
C GLN A 177 -2.10 -24.15 -7.55
N TYR A 178 -3.05 -23.22 -7.52
CA TYR A 178 -3.43 -22.47 -8.71
C TYR A 178 -2.31 -21.52 -9.13
N GLU A 179 -1.85 -21.68 -10.37
CA GLU A 179 -0.85 -20.84 -11.00
C GLU A 179 -1.39 -20.39 -12.37
N PRO A 180 -1.71 -19.10 -12.54
CA PRO A 180 -2.17 -18.61 -13.84
C PRO A 180 -1.04 -18.69 -14.87
N PRO A 181 -1.36 -18.91 -16.16
CA PRO A 181 -0.36 -18.90 -17.23
C PRO A 181 0.54 -17.66 -17.19
N ASN A 182 1.86 -17.86 -17.27
CA ASN A 182 2.89 -16.82 -17.25
C ASN A 182 3.06 -16.07 -15.92
N PHE A 183 2.51 -16.59 -14.83
CA PHE A 183 2.78 -16.12 -13.47
C PHE A 183 3.45 -17.23 -12.68
N GLN A 184 4.16 -16.85 -11.63
CA GLN A 184 4.73 -17.78 -10.65
C GLN A 184 4.10 -17.50 -9.29
N THR A 185 3.78 -18.56 -8.55
CA THR A 185 3.24 -18.46 -7.19
C THR A 185 4.27 -17.85 -6.24
N SER A 186 3.83 -16.89 -5.42
CA SER A 186 4.64 -16.27 -4.37
C SER A 186 3.83 -16.16 -3.07
N MET A 187 4.47 -16.47 -1.94
CA MET A 187 3.87 -16.31 -0.60
C MET A 187 3.93 -14.86 -0.10
N GLU A 188 4.76 -14.03 -0.73
CA GLU A 188 4.97 -12.64 -0.37
C GLU A 188 4.70 -11.72 -1.56
N SER A 189 4.14 -10.54 -1.30
CA SER A 189 4.04 -9.50 -2.32
C SER A 189 5.46 -9.10 -2.75
N ILE A 190 5.69 -9.07 -4.06
CA ILE A 190 7.00 -8.76 -4.65
C ILE A 190 7.44 -7.34 -4.25
N CYS A 191 6.47 -6.46 -4.04
CA CYS A 191 6.65 -5.06 -3.72
C CYS A 191 5.89 -4.71 -2.44
N PRO A 192 6.45 -4.99 -1.25
CA PRO A 192 5.78 -4.70 0.01
C PRO A 192 5.56 -3.20 0.17
N GLN A 193 4.33 -2.87 0.59
CA GLN A 193 3.77 -1.58 1.01
C GLN A 193 4.49 -0.30 0.55
N LEU A 194 3.82 0.41 -0.34
CA LEU A 194 4.28 1.66 -0.92
C LEU A 194 3.80 2.85 -0.10
N THR A 195 4.74 3.68 0.33
CA THR A 195 4.49 4.96 0.99
C THR A 195 4.41 6.08 -0.05
N PHE A 196 3.45 5.96 -0.97
CA PHE A 196 3.09 7.08 -1.83
C PHE A 196 2.12 8.00 -1.08
N ASN A 197 2.48 9.28 -0.98
CA ASN A 197 1.60 10.30 -0.41
C ASN A 197 0.46 10.65 -1.38
N ASP A 198 0.73 10.53 -2.69
CA ASP A 198 -0.21 10.91 -3.73
C ASP A 198 -0.91 9.70 -4.34
N SER A 199 -2.22 9.87 -4.58
CA SER A 199 -3.06 8.86 -5.20
C SER A 199 -4.07 9.49 -6.15
N VAL A 200 -4.33 8.79 -7.26
CA VAL A 200 -5.35 9.16 -8.22
C VAL A 200 -6.41 8.06 -8.26
N LYS A 201 -7.68 8.43 -8.08
CA LYS A 201 -8.79 7.48 -8.24
C LYS A 201 -9.11 7.39 -9.73
N LEU A 202 -8.96 6.20 -10.33
CA LEU A 202 -9.31 6.00 -11.74
C LEU A 202 -10.82 5.80 -11.93
N GLY A 203 -11.49 5.30 -10.89
CA GLY A 203 -12.94 5.20 -10.84
C GLY A 203 -13.42 3.85 -10.31
N SER A 204 -14.73 3.65 -10.36
CA SER A 204 -15.37 2.39 -10.02
C SER A 204 -16.52 2.12 -10.96
N ILE A 205 -16.55 0.92 -11.53
CA ILE A 205 -17.59 0.48 -12.46
C ILE A 205 -18.30 -0.70 -11.82
N SER A 206 -19.64 -0.71 -11.92
CA SER A 206 -20.43 -1.85 -11.48
C SER A 206 -21.49 -2.23 -12.50
N THR A 207 -21.55 -3.51 -12.82
CA THR A 207 -22.54 -4.11 -13.73
C THR A 207 -23.68 -4.81 -12.97
N GLY A 208 -23.67 -4.76 -11.63
CA GLY A 208 -24.51 -5.58 -10.76
C GLY A 208 -23.92 -6.97 -10.48
N PHE A 209 -23.26 -7.58 -11.46
CA PHE A 209 -22.58 -8.88 -11.35
C PHE A 209 -21.10 -8.77 -10.98
N HIS A 210 -20.44 -7.71 -11.42
CA HIS A 210 -19.05 -7.44 -11.08
C HIS A 210 -18.90 -5.99 -10.66
N LYS A 211 -17.94 -5.73 -9.78
CA LYS A 211 -17.51 -4.38 -9.44
C LYS A 211 -16.00 -4.27 -9.57
N ILE A 212 -15.56 -3.33 -10.41
CA ILE A 212 -14.16 -2.94 -10.55
C ILE A 212 -13.94 -1.64 -9.79
N THR A 213 -12.86 -1.56 -9.02
CA THR A 213 -12.39 -0.31 -8.43
C THR A 213 -10.91 -0.17 -8.74
N ALA A 214 -10.49 0.97 -9.28
CA ALA A 214 -9.09 1.19 -9.60
C ALA A 214 -8.55 2.53 -9.13
N PHE A 215 -7.28 2.55 -8.75
CA PHE A 215 -6.54 3.72 -8.32
C PHE A 215 -5.07 3.59 -8.68
N GLY A 216 -4.42 4.73 -8.92
CA GLY A 216 -2.97 4.87 -9.04
C GLY A 216 -2.37 5.47 -7.77
N LYS A 217 -1.14 5.08 -7.42
CA LYS A 217 -0.31 5.72 -6.40
C LYS A 217 1.14 5.83 -6.89
N GLY A 218 1.82 6.94 -6.64
CA GLY A 218 3.10 7.20 -7.31
C GLY A 218 3.61 8.63 -7.13
N ASP A 219 4.93 8.78 -7.15
CA ASP A 219 5.59 10.10 -7.03
C ASP A 219 5.26 11.01 -8.22
N ASN A 220 4.93 10.43 -9.37
CA ASN A 220 4.58 11.16 -10.58
C ASN A 220 3.17 11.78 -10.53
N PHE A 221 2.37 11.47 -9.50
CA PHE A 221 1.04 12.06 -9.30
C PHE A 221 1.07 13.38 -8.52
N VAL A 222 2.24 13.88 -8.15
CA VAL A 222 2.39 15.24 -7.63
C VAL A 222 1.94 16.21 -8.72
N ILE A 223 0.68 16.60 -8.66
CA ILE A 223 0.17 17.75 -9.38
C ILE A 223 1.03 18.92 -8.89
N THR A 224 1.86 19.47 -9.76
CA THR A 224 2.43 20.80 -9.56
C THR A 224 1.21 21.69 -9.38
N ARG A 225 0.86 22.02 -8.12
CA ARG A 225 -0.06 23.09 -7.81
C ARG A 225 0.64 24.36 -8.26
N PHE A 226 0.60 24.66 -9.55
CA PHE A 226 0.82 26.01 -10.00
C PHE A 226 -0.32 26.79 -9.34
N SER A 227 0.05 27.59 -8.35
CA SER A 227 -0.81 28.61 -7.78
C SER A 227 -1.42 29.36 -8.96
N THR A 228 -2.71 29.17 -9.20
CA THR A 228 -3.45 30.12 -10.03
C THR A 228 -3.21 31.49 -9.42
N PRO A 229 -2.83 32.51 -10.22
CA PRO A 229 -2.79 33.88 -9.72
C PRO A 229 -4.15 34.18 -9.12
N ILE A 230 -4.15 34.71 -7.90
CA ILE A 230 -5.33 35.31 -7.31
C ILE A 230 -5.67 36.48 -8.25
N GLU A 231 -6.72 36.34 -9.04
CA GLU A 231 -7.39 37.49 -9.62
C GLU A 231 -7.91 38.28 -8.42
N VAL A 232 -7.25 39.42 -8.18
CA VAL A 232 -7.69 40.40 -7.21
C VAL A 232 -8.90 41.06 -7.86
N ASP A 233 -10.10 40.57 -7.52
CA ASP A 233 -11.32 41.29 -7.84
C ASP A 233 -11.28 42.63 -7.07
N GLU A 234 -11.13 43.71 -7.83
CA GLU A 234 -11.40 45.07 -7.38
C GLU A 234 -12.87 45.16 -6.94
N TYR A 235 -13.09 45.23 -5.63
CA TYR A 235 -14.38 45.59 -5.07
C TYR A 235 -14.71 47.05 -5.40
N GLY A 236 -15.75 47.22 -6.22
CA GLY A 236 -16.58 48.41 -6.22
C GLY A 236 -17.42 48.46 -4.95
N ASP A 237 -17.38 49.65 -4.35
CA ASP A 237 -18.09 50.15 -3.17
C ASP A 237 -19.60 50.33 -3.42
N GLU A 238 -20.33 50.62 -2.34
CA GLU A 238 -21.76 50.95 -2.19
C GLU A 238 -22.71 49.74 -2.01
N GLY A 239 -23.49 49.58 -0.93
CA GLY A 239 -23.81 50.43 0.21
C GLY A 239 -25.20 50.05 0.75
N GLU A 240 -25.31 49.87 2.08
CA GLU A 240 -26.54 49.95 2.90
C GLU A 240 -27.64 48.86 2.69
N ASN A 241 -28.44 48.41 3.66
CA ASN A 241 -28.68 48.71 5.07
C ASN A 241 -29.37 47.47 5.68
N MET A 242 -28.94 46.97 6.85
CA MET A 242 -29.56 45.82 7.53
C MET A 242 -29.93 46.22 8.95
N GLU A 243 -31.19 46.58 9.16
CA GLU A 243 -31.78 46.81 10.48
C GLU A 243 -33.09 46.01 10.62
N ASN A 244 -33.21 45.32 11.75
CA ASN A 244 -34.40 44.70 12.33
C ASN A 244 -34.84 43.31 11.80
N LYS A 245 -34.54 42.27 12.58
CA LYS A 245 -35.52 41.72 13.56
C LYS A 245 -34.95 40.50 14.30
N LEU A 246 -34.57 40.74 15.55
CA LEU A 246 -34.49 39.75 16.63
C LEU A 246 -35.74 39.93 17.50
N ALA A 247 -36.21 38.81 18.05
CA ALA A 247 -37.37 38.61 18.93
C ALA A 247 -38.72 38.38 18.23
N GLU A 248 -39.17 37.12 18.17
CA GLU A 248 -40.16 36.63 19.14
C GLU A 248 -40.37 35.10 19.05
N LEU A 249 -40.27 34.49 20.24
CA LEU A 249 -41.08 33.37 20.76
C LEU A 249 -40.93 31.97 20.15
N GLY A 250 -40.29 31.11 20.95
CA GLY A 250 -40.48 29.67 20.88
C GLY A 250 -41.83 29.21 21.43
N LYS A 251 -42.17 27.96 21.10
CA LYS A 251 -42.86 27.00 21.96
C LYS A 251 -42.66 25.59 21.42
N GLU A 252 -42.67 24.67 22.37
CA GLU A 252 -42.34 23.26 22.37
C GLU A 252 -43.14 22.40 21.37
N GLU A 253 -42.57 21.27 20.94
CA GLU A 253 -43.19 19.96 21.18
C GLU A 253 -42.24 18.77 20.96
N LYS A 254 -42.43 17.77 21.82
CA LYS A 254 -41.71 16.49 21.91
C LYS A 254 -42.22 15.50 20.87
N SER A 255 -41.36 14.69 20.26
CA SER A 255 -41.71 13.28 19.99
C SER A 255 -40.50 12.36 19.69
N ARG A 256 -40.38 11.36 20.58
CA ARG A 256 -40.10 9.93 20.33
C ARG A 256 -39.01 9.54 19.32
N SER A 257 -37.85 9.17 19.88
CA SER A 257 -36.90 8.21 19.31
C SER A 257 -37.31 6.76 19.72
N PRO A 258 -37.31 5.77 18.80
CA PRO A 258 -37.59 4.38 19.12
C PRO A 258 -36.31 3.50 19.19
N TYR A 259 -36.33 2.55 20.14
CA TYR A 259 -35.39 1.45 20.42
C TYR A 259 -34.06 1.82 21.11
N GLY A 260 -33.71 1.32 22.30
CA GLY A 260 -34.24 0.21 23.10
C GLY A 260 -33.12 -0.79 23.40
N ASN A 261 -32.49 -0.65 24.58
CA ASN A 261 -31.50 -1.56 25.16
C ASN A 261 -32.14 -2.90 25.55
N PHE A 262 -31.45 -4.03 25.32
CA PHE A 262 -31.57 -5.35 25.99
C PHE A 262 -30.32 -6.15 25.46
N ILE A 263 -29.39 -6.76 26.20
CA ILE A 263 -29.44 -7.73 27.32
C ILE A 263 -28.09 -7.76 28.07
N GLU A 264 -28.14 -7.94 29.40
CA GLU A 264 -27.07 -8.41 30.28
C GLU A 264 -27.02 -9.96 30.36
N GLY A 265 -25.80 -10.52 30.40
CA GLY A 265 -25.40 -11.68 31.20
C GLY A 265 -26.09 -13.04 31.02
N VAL A 266 -25.36 -14.02 30.45
CA VAL A 266 -25.50 -15.45 30.83
C VAL A 266 -24.13 -16.13 30.76
N GLU A 267 -23.68 -16.65 31.90
CA GLU A 267 -22.60 -17.60 32.05
C GLU A 267 -22.88 -18.91 31.29
N ARG A 268 -21.87 -19.51 30.65
CA ARG A 268 -21.86 -20.95 30.43
C ARG A 268 -20.44 -21.50 30.32
N LYS A 269 -20.10 -22.33 31.31
CA LYS A 269 -18.98 -23.28 31.30
C LYS A 269 -19.09 -24.20 30.07
N CYS A 270 -17.97 -24.49 29.43
CA CYS A 270 -17.74 -25.82 28.84
C CYS A 270 -16.26 -26.16 28.78
N SER A 271 -16.02 -27.39 29.17
CA SER A 271 -14.77 -28.05 29.51
C SER A 271 -13.97 -28.52 28.27
N ASN A 272 -12.65 -28.61 28.47
CA ASN A 272 -11.72 -29.60 27.94
C ASN A 272 -11.91 -30.11 26.50
N ASN A 273 -10.93 -29.81 25.64
CA ASN A 273 -10.14 -30.87 25.02
C ASN A 273 -8.71 -30.43 24.70
N LYS A 274 -7.77 -31.25 25.20
CA LYS A 274 -6.33 -31.19 24.98
C LYS A 274 -6.02 -31.57 23.53
N LEU A 275 -5.15 -30.81 22.88
CA LEU A 275 -4.27 -31.33 21.83
C LEU A 275 -2.91 -30.65 21.97
N ALA A 276 -1.91 -31.49 22.26
CA ALA A 276 -0.57 -31.11 22.63
C ALA A 276 0.27 -30.75 21.39
N LEU A 277 0.93 -29.59 21.43
CA LEU A 277 2.14 -29.30 20.65
C LEU A 277 3.20 -28.77 21.62
N LYS A 278 4.38 -29.38 21.54
CA LYS A 278 5.51 -29.21 22.48
C LYS A 278 6.05 -27.78 22.45
N GLU A 279 6.02 -27.12 23.59
CA GLU A 279 6.75 -25.88 23.85
C GLU A 279 8.18 -26.19 24.33
N ASN A 280 9.17 -25.52 23.74
CA ASN A 280 10.52 -25.45 24.27
C ASN A 280 10.55 -24.33 25.31
N ASN A 281 10.88 -24.68 26.56
CA ASN A 281 11.01 -23.75 27.68
C ASN A 281 12.15 -22.74 27.46
N PHE A 282 11.82 -21.45 27.49
CA PHE A 282 12.76 -20.35 27.74
C PHE A 282 12.21 -19.56 28.92
N SER A 283 12.93 -19.51 30.05
CA SER A 283 12.39 -18.98 31.30
C SER A 283 12.29 -17.45 31.29
N SER A 284 11.19 -16.95 31.85
CA SER A 284 10.77 -15.53 31.86
C SER A 284 11.43 -14.69 32.96
N GLU A 285 12.44 -15.22 33.67
CA GLU A 285 13.08 -14.55 34.80
C GLU A 285 14.31 -13.71 34.39
N GLU A 286 15.04 -14.06 33.33
CA GLU A 286 16.19 -13.25 32.86
C GLU A 286 15.78 -11.89 32.27
N PHE A 287 14.51 -11.72 31.85
CA PHE A 287 14.03 -10.48 31.23
C PHE A 287 13.69 -9.36 32.22
N LYS A 288 13.41 -9.67 33.50
CA LYS A 288 13.07 -8.65 34.50
C LYS A 288 14.32 -7.91 35.02
N THR A 289 15.46 -8.58 35.08
CA THR A 289 16.71 -8.05 35.67
C THR A 289 17.37 -6.97 34.80
N ILE A 290 17.13 -6.98 33.48
CA ILE A 290 17.69 -5.98 32.55
C ILE A 290 16.91 -4.66 32.62
N ASN A 291 15.59 -4.71 32.84
CA ASN A 291 14.76 -3.51 32.98
C ASN A 291 14.89 -2.83 34.35
N SER A 292 15.35 -3.55 35.40
CA SER A 292 15.52 -2.97 36.74
C SER A 292 16.91 -2.36 36.99
N SER A 293 17.88 -2.58 36.10
CA SER A 293 19.27 -2.13 36.29
C SER A 293 19.61 -0.82 35.56
N ILE A 294 18.63 -0.20 34.92
CA ILE A 294 18.78 1.11 34.27
C ILE A 294 17.76 2.05 34.92
N SER A 295 18.08 2.52 36.12
CA SER A 295 17.32 3.59 36.78
C SER A 295 17.57 4.90 36.04
N ASN A 296 16.53 5.44 35.40
CA ASN A 296 16.47 6.82 34.97
C ASN A 296 16.38 7.71 36.23
N GLU A 297 17.52 8.18 36.72
CA GLU A 297 17.53 9.35 37.60
C GLU A 297 17.11 10.57 36.77
N TYR A 298 15.91 11.06 37.08
CA TYR A 298 15.30 12.22 36.44
C TYR A 298 15.97 13.49 37.00
N VAL A 299 17.07 13.91 36.38
CA VAL A 299 17.71 15.20 36.69
C VAL A 299 16.95 16.30 35.96
N SER A 300 16.00 16.91 36.67
CA SER A 300 15.33 18.14 36.24
C SER A 300 16.21 19.33 36.61
N GLY A 301 16.66 20.12 35.62
CA GLY A 301 17.26 21.44 35.85
C GLY A 301 18.73 21.64 35.46
N MET A 302 19.25 20.96 34.43
CA MET A 302 20.56 21.29 33.85
C MET A 302 20.40 21.87 32.43
N ASP A 303 20.96 23.06 32.22
CA ASP A 303 21.22 23.63 30.89
C ASP A 303 22.23 22.72 30.17
N TRP A 304 21.73 21.86 29.30
CA TRP A 304 22.57 20.99 28.47
C TRP A 304 23.03 21.75 27.22
N PRO A 305 24.27 21.53 26.75
CA PRO A 305 24.74 22.08 25.48
C PRO A 305 23.78 21.70 24.34
N GLU A 306 23.46 22.65 23.46
CA GLU A 306 22.41 22.56 22.42
C GLU A 306 22.54 21.36 21.44
N ASP A 307 23.66 20.63 21.48
CA ASP A 307 23.99 19.53 20.57
C ASP A 307 23.86 18.12 21.18
N LYS A 308 23.48 17.98 22.45
CA LYS A 308 23.41 16.63 23.06
C LYS A 308 22.18 15.85 22.57
N VAL A 309 22.41 14.70 21.92
CA VAL A 309 21.35 13.77 21.52
C VAL A 309 20.96 12.89 22.71
N ASN A 310 19.69 12.98 23.12
CA ASN A 310 19.11 12.24 24.24
C ASN A 310 18.13 11.17 23.74
N CYS A 311 18.67 10.11 23.14
CA CYS A 311 17.91 9.06 22.47
C CYS A 311 17.75 7.80 23.34
N VAL A 312 16.61 7.12 23.22
CA VAL A 312 16.27 5.90 24.00
C VAL A 312 17.25 4.73 23.77
N CYS A 313 18.03 4.74 22.70
CA CYS A 313 19.07 3.71 22.47
C CYS A 313 20.26 3.85 23.43
N GLY A 314 20.49 5.01 24.06
CA GLY A 314 21.65 5.27 24.92
C GLY A 314 23.02 5.17 24.22
N TRP A 315 23.04 5.06 22.89
CA TRP A 315 24.27 4.98 22.10
C TRP A 315 24.69 6.37 21.63
N ASN A 316 26.00 6.62 21.69
CA ASN A 316 26.62 7.81 21.10
C ASN A 316 26.93 7.49 19.63
N LEU A 317 25.98 7.75 18.74
CA LEU A 317 26.12 7.43 17.32
C LEU A 317 26.95 8.51 16.59
N PRO A 318 27.61 8.16 15.47
CA PRO A 318 28.30 9.14 14.63
C PRO A 318 27.38 10.28 14.19
N LYS A 319 27.94 11.48 13.97
CA LYS A 319 27.19 12.67 13.53
C LYS A 319 26.48 12.49 12.17
N THR A 320 26.86 11.48 11.40
CA THR A 320 26.18 11.10 10.14
C THR A 320 24.75 10.60 10.36
N TYR A 321 24.41 10.19 11.58
CA TYR A 321 23.06 9.81 11.94
C TYR A 321 22.18 11.04 12.15
N ASN A 322 21.15 11.17 11.32
CA ASN A 322 20.18 12.24 11.40
C ASN A 322 19.40 12.21 12.73
N ASN A 323 19.12 13.40 13.26
CA ASN A 323 18.36 13.61 14.49
C ASN A 323 17.17 14.55 14.28
N CYS A 324 16.16 14.44 15.14
CA CYS A 324 14.99 15.33 15.17
C CYS A 324 14.65 15.70 16.61
N LYS A 325 14.10 16.90 16.84
CA LYS A 325 13.54 17.31 18.14
C LYS A 325 12.15 16.71 18.32
N CYS A 326 11.88 16.14 19.51
CA CYS A 326 10.56 15.70 19.92
C CYS A 326 9.65 16.91 20.17
N SER A 327 8.48 16.97 19.56
CA SER A 327 7.51 18.06 19.73
C SER A 327 6.92 18.14 21.14
N LYS A 328 6.97 17.05 21.92
CA LYS A 328 6.44 16.99 23.29
C LYS A 328 7.47 17.35 24.37
N CYS A 329 8.68 16.80 24.30
CA CYS A 329 9.70 16.99 25.35
C CYS A 329 10.93 17.79 24.91
N GLY A 330 11.01 18.23 23.66
CA GLY A 330 12.13 19.02 23.12
C GLY A 330 13.44 18.23 22.89
N ASN A 331 13.58 17.02 23.44
CA ASN A 331 14.79 16.21 23.30
C ASN A 331 15.12 15.91 21.82
N ARG A 332 16.40 16.02 21.46
CA ARG A 332 16.92 15.54 20.17
C ARG A 332 17.14 14.03 20.22
N VAL A 333 16.60 13.30 19.25
CA VAL A 333 16.68 11.84 19.16
C VAL A 333 17.09 11.40 17.76
N HIS A 334 17.72 10.23 17.63
CA HIS A 334 18.06 9.68 16.32
C HIS A 334 16.78 9.23 15.61
N ILE A 335 16.50 9.76 14.42
CA ILE A 335 15.26 9.43 13.70
C ILE A 335 15.16 7.94 13.39
N ILE A 336 16.32 7.28 13.24
CA ILE A 336 16.41 5.86 12.95
C ILE A 336 16.05 4.96 14.12
N CYS A 337 16.33 5.40 15.36
CA CYS A 337 15.86 4.70 16.56
C CYS A 337 14.32 4.66 16.60
N HIS A 338 13.67 5.61 15.95
CA HIS A 338 12.22 5.74 15.84
C HIS A 338 11.65 5.17 14.53
N GLY A 339 12.46 4.50 13.70
CA GLY A 339 11.98 3.82 12.50
C GLY A 339 11.93 4.68 11.24
N TYR A 340 12.60 5.84 11.21
CA TYR A 340 12.71 6.66 10.00
C TYR A 340 14.10 6.56 9.37
N LEU A 341 14.15 6.40 8.04
CA LEU A 341 15.41 6.34 7.28
C LEU A 341 15.92 7.70 6.81
N SER A 342 15.03 8.70 6.70
CA SER A 342 15.36 10.02 6.20
C SER A 342 14.63 11.10 7.00
N PRO A 343 15.26 12.27 7.25
CA PRO A 343 14.61 13.42 7.86
C PRO A 343 13.36 13.86 7.11
N LEU A 344 13.32 13.64 5.79
CA LEU A 344 12.18 14.00 4.93
C LEU A 344 10.88 13.27 5.31
N PHE A 345 10.98 12.13 6.01
CA PHE A 345 9.82 11.37 6.48
C PHE A 345 9.34 11.77 7.87
N VAL A 346 10.07 12.67 8.53
CA VAL A 346 9.73 13.17 9.87
C VAL A 346 9.10 14.54 9.71
N LYS A 347 7.88 14.72 10.22
CA LYS A 347 7.25 16.04 10.38
C LYS A 347 7.61 16.57 11.77
N PRO A 348 8.58 17.50 11.91
CA PRO A 348 9.11 17.90 13.22
C PRO A 348 8.04 18.41 14.17
N GLU A 349 7.03 19.10 13.64
CA GLU A 349 5.90 19.66 14.39
C GLU A 349 5.02 18.58 15.04
N TYR A 350 5.01 17.35 14.52
CA TYR A 350 4.18 16.24 15.03
C TYR A 350 4.99 15.08 15.62
N PHE A 351 6.32 15.08 15.47
CA PHE A 351 7.15 13.95 15.87
C PHE A 351 7.25 13.82 17.39
N GLN A 352 6.83 12.66 17.93
CA GLN A 352 6.96 12.31 19.34
C GLN A 352 7.95 11.15 19.52
N CYS A 353 8.93 11.30 20.42
CA CYS A 353 9.87 10.22 20.75
C CYS A 353 9.18 9.11 21.56
N GLU A 354 9.78 7.91 21.59
CA GLU A 354 9.22 6.76 22.31
C GLU A 354 9.00 7.02 23.81
N ASN A 355 9.86 7.82 24.46
CA ASN A 355 9.67 8.16 25.88
C ASN A 355 8.42 9.02 26.11
N CYS A 356 7.93 9.70 25.07
CA CYS A 356 6.75 10.55 25.13
C CYS A 356 5.45 9.83 24.74
N LYS A 357 5.57 8.64 24.12
CA LYS A 357 4.44 7.80 23.72
C LYS A 357 3.96 6.94 24.89
N PRO A 358 2.65 6.85 25.15
CA PRO A 358 2.12 6.19 26.35
C PRO A 358 2.17 4.65 26.33
N THR A 359 2.57 4.00 25.23
CA THR A 359 2.17 2.60 24.96
C THR A 359 3.28 1.58 24.69
N GLN A 360 4.57 1.92 24.73
CA GLN A 360 5.61 0.95 24.31
C GLN A 360 6.53 0.48 25.45
N LYS A 361 6.31 -0.76 25.90
CA LYS A 361 7.32 -1.56 26.63
C LYS A 361 8.30 -2.11 25.58
N ASN A 362 9.62 -2.04 25.83
CA ASN A 362 10.72 -2.50 24.95
C ASN A 362 11.27 -1.51 23.88
N SER A 363 11.07 -0.20 24.04
CA SER A 363 11.58 0.82 23.11
C SER A 363 13.12 0.83 22.95
N VAL A 364 13.87 0.52 24.00
CA VAL A 364 15.35 0.55 24.00
C VAL A 364 15.95 -0.51 23.07
N LEU A 365 15.54 -1.77 23.21
CA LEU A 365 16.09 -2.88 22.40
C LEU A 365 15.69 -2.73 20.93
N ALA A 366 14.44 -2.33 20.66
CA ALA A 366 13.98 -2.06 19.30
C ALA A 366 14.80 -0.95 18.63
N ALA A 367 15.08 0.15 19.34
CA ALA A 367 15.92 1.23 18.85
C ALA A 367 17.35 0.77 18.52
N LYS A 368 17.96 -0.08 19.37
CA LYS A 368 19.30 -0.65 19.15
C LYS A 368 19.32 -1.60 17.95
N ILE A 369 18.30 -2.45 17.79
CA ILE A 369 18.17 -3.37 16.65
C ILE A 369 18.05 -2.58 15.34
N ARG A 370 17.19 -1.55 15.30
CA ARG A 370 17.03 -0.66 14.14
C ARG A 370 18.38 -0.09 13.70
N VAL A 371 19.07 0.59 14.61
CA VAL A 371 20.39 1.18 14.32
C VAL A 371 21.38 0.14 13.80
N THR A 372 21.40 -1.05 14.42
CA THR A 372 22.30 -2.13 14.00
C THR A 372 22.01 -2.61 12.57
N ILE A 373 20.73 -2.77 12.22
CA ILE A 373 20.31 -3.26 10.91
C ILE A 373 20.57 -2.21 9.83
N HIS A 374 20.36 -0.93 10.14
CA HIS A 374 20.74 0.15 9.23
C HIS A 374 22.24 0.15 8.95
N ASP A 375 23.09 0.00 9.98
CA ASP A 375 24.53 -0.04 9.76
C ASP A 375 24.98 -1.29 8.99
N CYS A 376 24.34 -2.43 9.21
CA CYS A 376 24.53 -3.62 8.37
C CYS A 376 24.12 -3.37 6.92
N TRP A 377 23.09 -2.55 6.68
CA TRP A 377 22.61 -2.23 5.33
C TRP A 377 23.55 -1.28 4.59
N GLU A 378 23.94 -0.19 5.24
CA GLU A 378 24.84 0.83 4.67
C GLU A 378 26.27 0.31 4.50
N ASN A 379 26.80 -0.36 5.53
CA ASN A 379 28.23 -0.66 5.63
C ASN A 379 28.56 -2.15 5.49
N ASN A 380 27.57 -3.02 5.31
CA ASN A 380 27.73 -4.48 5.25
C ASN A 380 28.58 -5.05 6.41
N ARG A 381 28.46 -4.47 7.62
CA ARG A 381 29.19 -4.88 8.83
C ARG A 381 28.34 -4.69 10.09
N ILE A 382 28.64 -5.47 11.13
CA ILE A 382 28.08 -5.24 12.48
C ILE A 382 28.78 -4.03 13.09
N PRO A 383 28.07 -2.99 13.56
CA PRO A 383 28.69 -1.86 14.21
C PRO A 383 29.41 -2.20 15.50
N GLU A 384 30.53 -1.53 15.75
CA GLU A 384 31.35 -1.75 16.96
C GLU A 384 30.60 -1.43 18.25
N TYR A 385 29.69 -0.44 18.23
CA TYR A 385 28.90 -0.03 19.39
C TYR A 385 27.91 -1.09 19.88
N VAL A 386 27.66 -2.17 19.12
CA VAL A 386 26.90 -3.35 19.59
C VAL A 386 27.67 -4.13 20.66
N ASN A 387 29.00 -4.00 20.71
CA ASN A 387 29.85 -4.72 21.65
C ASN A 387 30.01 -4.04 23.03
N ARG A 388 29.15 -3.07 23.38
CA ARG A 388 29.27 -2.32 24.66
C ARG A 388 29.15 -3.20 25.90
N THR A 389 28.22 -4.17 25.91
CA THR A 389 28.11 -5.17 26.98
C THR A 389 27.84 -6.55 26.39
N ALA A 390 28.30 -7.61 27.07
CA ALA A 390 28.10 -8.98 26.61
C ALA A 390 26.60 -9.35 26.52
N ILE A 391 25.78 -8.84 27.44
CA ILE A 391 24.34 -9.08 27.48
C ILE A 391 23.64 -8.40 26.30
N GLU A 392 23.92 -7.11 26.08
CA GLU A 392 23.31 -6.38 24.96
C GLU A 392 23.71 -6.97 23.61
N LYS A 393 24.99 -7.33 23.46
CA LYS A 393 25.49 -8.01 22.28
C LYS A 393 24.73 -9.31 22.02
N LYS A 394 24.57 -10.16 23.05
CA LYS A 394 23.84 -11.42 22.94
C LYS A 394 22.40 -11.19 22.46
N LEU A 395 21.66 -10.28 23.11
CA LEU A 395 20.27 -9.97 22.76
C LEU A 395 20.12 -9.46 21.32
N ILE A 396 21.00 -8.56 20.88
CA ILE A 396 20.97 -8.04 19.51
C ILE A 396 21.28 -9.17 18.52
N PHE A 397 22.33 -9.97 18.76
CA PHE A 397 22.71 -11.07 17.88
C PHE A 397 21.61 -12.14 17.77
N ASP A 398 20.95 -12.48 18.89
CA ASP A 398 19.84 -13.44 18.89
C ASP A 398 18.67 -12.92 18.05
N LYS A 399 18.38 -11.61 18.11
CA LYS A 399 17.35 -10.99 17.25
C LYS A 399 17.79 -10.95 15.78
N LEU A 400 19.04 -10.61 15.48
CA LEU A 400 19.56 -10.65 14.11
C LEU A 400 19.50 -12.06 13.51
N LYS A 401 19.82 -13.10 14.29
CA LYS A 401 19.67 -14.51 13.88
C LYS A 401 18.21 -14.88 13.67
N THR A 402 17.31 -14.43 14.54
CA THR A 402 15.85 -14.63 14.39
C THR A 402 15.35 -14.06 13.06
N PHE A 403 15.80 -12.86 12.69
CA PHE A 403 15.50 -12.25 11.38
C PHE A 403 16.29 -12.85 10.21
N LYS A 404 17.13 -13.86 10.46
CA LYS A 404 18.04 -14.49 9.50
C LYS A 404 19.00 -13.49 8.83
N ILE A 405 19.28 -12.37 9.50
CA ILE A 405 20.25 -11.36 9.05
C ILE A 405 21.67 -11.90 9.17
N LEU A 406 21.90 -12.75 10.17
CA LEU A 406 23.15 -13.49 10.34
C LEU A 406 22.96 -14.96 9.98
N ASP A 407 23.93 -15.52 9.27
CA ASP A 407 24.02 -16.96 9.07
C ASP A 407 24.54 -17.69 10.33
N ASN A 408 24.64 -19.01 10.27
CA ASN A 408 25.12 -19.83 11.39
C ASN A 408 26.59 -19.54 11.76
N LYS A 409 27.35 -18.90 10.87
CA LYS A 409 28.74 -18.50 11.09
C LYS A 409 28.85 -17.05 11.58
N GLY A 410 27.74 -16.33 11.70
CA GLY A 410 27.71 -14.93 12.11
C GLY A 410 27.96 -13.93 10.98
N ASN A 411 27.96 -14.36 9.71
CA ASN A 411 28.11 -13.46 8.58
C ASN A 411 26.77 -12.81 8.22
N ILE A 412 26.82 -11.57 7.76
CA ILE A 412 25.65 -10.85 7.28
C ILE A 412 25.13 -11.48 5.98
N VAL A 413 23.81 -11.65 5.90
CA VAL A 413 23.08 -12.11 4.72
C VAL A 413 22.37 -10.90 4.08
N PRO A 414 22.93 -10.24 3.06
CA PRO A 414 22.43 -8.95 2.57
C PRO A 414 20.96 -8.95 2.14
N LYS A 415 20.51 -10.06 1.52
CA LYS A 415 19.11 -10.24 1.14
C LYS A 415 18.15 -10.14 2.33
N ARG A 416 18.57 -10.64 3.50
CA ARG A 416 17.76 -10.64 4.73
C ARG A 416 17.84 -9.30 5.46
N VAL A 417 18.96 -8.59 5.36
CA VAL A 417 19.05 -7.18 5.81
C VAL A 417 18.01 -6.32 5.10
N ASN A 418 17.91 -6.42 3.77
CA ASN A 418 16.90 -5.67 3.00
C ASN A 418 15.47 -5.97 3.43
N VAL A 419 15.15 -7.23 3.75
CA VAL A 419 13.83 -7.62 4.28
C VAL A 419 13.60 -7.00 5.66
N ALA A 420 14.58 -7.08 6.56
CA ALA A 420 14.45 -6.53 7.90
C ALA A 420 14.35 -4.99 7.91
N MET A 421 15.06 -4.31 7.00
CA MET A 421 14.92 -2.87 6.78
C MET A 421 13.47 -2.49 6.46
N ARG A 422 12.81 -3.24 5.57
CA ARG A 422 11.40 -2.99 5.21
C ARG A 422 10.43 -3.19 6.38
N ILE A 423 10.70 -4.17 7.25
CA ILE A 423 9.85 -4.49 8.40
C ILE A 423 10.00 -3.43 9.50
N LEU A 424 11.23 -3.03 9.81
CA LEU A 424 11.53 -2.24 11.01
C LEU A 424 11.48 -0.72 10.79
N PHE A 425 11.49 -0.28 9.54
CA PHE A 425 11.56 1.13 9.14
C PHE A 425 10.35 1.61 8.33
N ASN A 426 9.15 1.16 8.73
CA ASN A 426 7.89 1.63 8.16
C ASN A 426 6.90 1.99 9.29
N TYR A 427 6.47 3.26 9.32
CA TYR A 427 5.93 3.95 10.50
C TYR A 427 4.43 3.71 10.78
N GLN A 428 3.79 2.70 10.20
CA GLN A 428 2.39 2.37 10.51
C GLN A 428 2.17 1.05 11.26
N ASP A 429 3.15 0.13 11.30
CA ASP A 429 2.96 -1.20 11.91
C ASP A 429 3.96 -1.53 13.05
N SER A 430 4.54 -0.54 13.73
CA SER A 430 5.43 -0.81 14.87
C SER A 430 4.74 -1.47 16.09
N GLU A 431 3.42 -1.70 16.02
CA GLU A 431 2.67 -2.52 16.98
C GLU A 431 3.01 -4.03 16.89
N MET A 432 3.66 -4.48 15.81
CA MET A 432 3.99 -5.90 15.56
C MET A 432 5.25 -6.42 16.30
N LEU A 433 5.87 -5.61 17.18
CA LEU A 433 7.09 -5.97 17.92
C LEU A 433 6.91 -6.06 19.45
N ASN A 434 5.65 -6.05 19.93
CA ASN A 434 5.34 -6.28 21.35
C ASN A 434 5.23 -7.77 21.68
#